data_AF-A0A9P7F051-F1
#
_entry.id   AF-A0A9P7F051-F1
#
_cell.length_a   1.000
_cell.length_b   1.000
_cell.length_c   1.000
_cell.angle_alpha   90.00
_cell.angle_beta   90.00
_cell.angle_gamma   90.00
#
_symmetry.space_group_name_H-M   'P 1'
#
loop_
_entity.id
_entity.type
_entity.pdbx_description
1 polymer ?
#
loop_
_entity_poly.entity_id
_entity_poly.type
_entity_poly.pdbx_seq_one_letter_code
_entity_poly.pdbx_strand_id
1 'polypeptide(L)'
;MILNTSSLCHIHTSAQKGRIKCLYCTLMGKAHTMCSASEMPANHWDEFILTACYLSNHTLIFSQAGHTPYECWYDQKPDLTHLRRIGCHTFILIQNHHNPKI
;
A
#
# COMPACT_ATOMS: atom_id res chain seq x y z
N MET A 1 9.36 14.75 -6.14
CA MET A 1 8.55 15.59 -7.04
C MET A 1 9.45 16.60 -7.72
N ILE A 2 10.06 16.23 -8.85
CA ILE A 2 10.49 17.16 -9.90
C ILE A 2 10.38 16.36 -11.19
N LEU A 3 9.23 16.45 -11.87
CA LEU A 3 9.11 15.99 -13.25
C LEU A 3 8.87 17.22 -14.12
N ASN A 4 9.77 17.38 -15.08
CA ASN A 4 9.81 18.27 -16.24
C ASN A 4 8.55 19.10 -16.55
N THR A 5 8.76 20.42 -16.64
CA THR A 5 7.76 21.48 -16.84
C THR A 5 7.37 21.70 -18.30
N SER A 6 7.10 20.65 -19.09
CA SER A 6 6.78 20.80 -20.54
C SER A 6 5.40 20.29 -20.97
N SER A 7 4.60 19.75 -20.06
CA SER A 7 3.20 19.38 -20.35
C SER A 7 2.30 19.82 -19.20
N LEU A 8 1.92 21.09 -19.21
CA LEU A 8 0.82 21.61 -18.38
C LEU A 8 -0.50 21.01 -18.88
N CYS A 9 -0.70 19.71 -18.63
CA CYS A 9 -2.04 19.14 -18.68
C CYS A 9 -2.84 19.83 -17.58
N HIS A 10 -3.88 20.56 -17.98
CA HIS A 10 -4.84 21.20 -17.11
C HIS A 10 -5.22 20.28 -15.94
N ILE A 11 -4.83 20.64 -14.72
CA ILE A 11 -4.98 19.91 -13.45
C ILE A 11 -6.42 19.48 -13.09
N HIS A 12 -7.38 19.73 -13.99
CA HIS A 12 -8.80 19.48 -13.80
C HIS A 12 -9.49 18.77 -14.97
N THR A 13 -8.78 18.14 -15.90
CA THR A 13 -9.46 17.35 -16.94
C THR A 13 -10.26 16.21 -16.30
N SER A 14 -11.53 16.05 -16.68
CA SER A 14 -12.44 15.04 -16.15
C SER A 14 -11.88 13.62 -16.23
N ALA A 15 -11.13 13.32 -17.31
CA ALA A 15 -10.43 12.06 -17.50
C ALA A 15 -9.36 11.78 -16.42
N GLN A 16 -8.57 12.79 -16.03
CA GLN A 16 -7.56 12.64 -14.96
C GLN A 16 -8.23 12.42 -13.61
N LYS A 17 -9.30 13.17 -13.30
CA LYS A 17 -10.09 12.98 -12.07
C LYS A 17 -10.69 11.58 -12.00
N GLY A 18 -11.19 11.05 -13.11
CA GLY A 18 -11.69 9.68 -13.19
C GLY A 18 -10.61 8.65 -12.83
N ARG A 19 -9.42 8.78 -13.41
CA ARG A 19 -8.28 7.89 -13.10
C ARG A 19 -7.86 7.95 -11.63
N ILE A 20 -7.77 9.16 -11.06
CA ILE A 20 -7.43 9.35 -9.65
C ILE A 20 -8.48 8.69 -8.76
N LYS A 21 -9.77 8.87 -9.07
CA LYS A 21 -10.86 8.24 -8.31
C LYS A 21 -10.78 6.71 -8.35
N CYS A 22 -10.57 6.12 -9.53
CA CYS A 22 -10.40 4.69 -9.68
C CYS A 22 -9.21 4.16 -8.86
N LEU A 23 -8.07 4.85 -8.91
CA LEU A 23 -6.87 4.48 -8.14
C LEU A 23 -7.14 4.54 -6.63
N TYR A 24 -7.74 5.63 -6.17
CA TYR A 24 -8.09 5.82 -4.76
C TYR A 24 -9.04 4.72 -4.27
N CYS A 25 -10.12 4.44 -5.01
CA CYS A 25 -11.04 3.36 -4.66
C CYS A 25 -10.35 1.99 -4.63
N THR A 26 -9.43 1.73 -5.55
CA THR A 26 -8.66 0.46 -5.58
C THR A 26 -7.76 0.32 -4.35
N LEU A 27 -7.04 1.40 -3.99
CA LEU A 27 -6.17 1.41 -2.81
C LEU A 27 -6.98 1.23 -1.51
N MET A 28 -8.10 1.95 -1.38
CA MET A 28 -8.98 1.81 -0.23
C MET A 28 -9.60 0.41 -0.13
N GLY A 29 -9.98 -0.19 -1.27
CA GLY A 29 -10.48 -1.56 -1.30
C GLY A 29 -9.43 -2.55 -0.78
N LYS A 30 -8.18 -2.42 -1.24
CA LYS A 30 -7.05 -3.26 -0.76
C LYS A 30 -6.76 -3.05 0.72
N ALA A 31 -6.74 -1.80 1.19
CA ALA A 31 -6.50 -1.50 2.59
C ALA A 31 -7.58 -2.11 3.48
N HIS A 32 -8.84 -2.02 3.06
CA HIS A 32 -9.96 -2.58 3.79
C HIS A 32 -9.93 -4.12 3.84
N THR A 33 -9.61 -4.79 2.72
CA THR A 33 -9.47 -6.26 2.72
C THR A 33 -8.32 -6.74 3.60
N MET A 34 -7.19 -6.05 3.59
CA MET A 34 -6.06 -6.36 4.49
C MET A 34 -6.42 -6.12 5.95
N CYS A 35 -7.12 -5.02 6.26
CA CYS A 35 -7.59 -4.74 7.61
C CYS A 35 -8.50 -5.86 8.10
N SER A 36 -9.51 -6.25 7.31
CA SER A 36 -10.43 -7.35 7.65
C SER A 36 -9.73 -8.70 7.80
N ALA A 37 -8.66 -8.95 7.04
CA ALA A 37 -7.89 -10.20 7.11
C ALA A 37 -6.88 -10.26 8.27
N SER A 38 -6.46 -9.11 8.79
CA SER A 38 -5.37 -9.02 9.79
C SER A 38 -5.81 -9.18 11.24
N GLU A 39 -7.12 -9.24 11.52
CA GLU A 39 -7.70 -9.23 12.87
C GLU A 39 -7.17 -8.09 13.78
N MET A 40 -6.62 -7.02 13.18
CA MET A 40 -6.08 -5.87 13.91
C MET A 40 -7.17 -4.83 14.20
N PRO A 41 -7.03 -4.06 15.30
CA PRO A 41 -7.93 -2.96 15.58
C PRO A 41 -7.82 -1.87 14.50
N ALA A 42 -8.97 -1.30 14.13
CA ALA A 42 -9.13 -0.33 13.03
C ALA A 42 -8.29 0.96 13.15
N ASN A 43 -7.66 1.19 14.30
CA ASN A 43 -6.79 2.34 14.54
C ASN A 43 -5.51 2.33 13.68
N HIS A 44 -5.14 1.21 13.05
CA HIS A 44 -3.94 1.07 12.21
C HIS A 44 -4.23 1.21 10.70
N TRP A 45 -5.34 1.88 10.34
CA TRP A 45 -5.80 2.02 8.94
C TRP A 45 -4.77 2.69 8.02
N ASP A 46 -3.93 3.57 8.56
CA ASP A 46 -2.83 4.25 7.87
C ASP A 46 -1.75 3.27 7.39
N GLU A 47 -1.34 2.33 8.25
CA GLU A 47 -0.38 1.27 7.91
C GLU A 47 -0.91 0.37 6.78
N PHE A 48 -2.21 0.09 6.78
CA PHE A 48 -2.85 -0.70 5.71
C PHE A 48 -2.88 0.06 4.37
N ILE A 49 -3.11 1.37 4.38
CA ILE A 49 -3.07 2.17 3.14
C ILE A 49 -1.65 2.27 2.59
N LEU A 50 -0.66 2.50 3.46
CA LEU A 50 0.75 2.52 3.07
C LEU A 50 1.16 1.18 2.45
N THR A 51 0.78 0.08 3.09
CA THR A 51 1.05 -1.27 2.57
C THR A 51 0.30 -1.53 1.26
N ALA A 52 -0.94 -1.06 1.12
CA ALA A 52 -1.73 -1.19 -0.10
C ALA A 52 -1.06 -0.45 -1.27
N CYS A 53 -0.54 0.75 -1.01
CA CYS A 53 0.21 1.55 -1.96
C CYS A 53 1.53 0.87 -2.35
N TYR A 54 2.28 0.39 -1.36
CA TYR A 54 3.53 -0.33 -1.56
C TYR A 54 3.33 -1.56 -2.45
N LEU A 55 2.42 -2.47 -2.04
CA LEU A 55 2.10 -3.66 -2.81
C LEU A 55 1.59 -3.31 -4.21
N SER A 56 0.80 -2.25 -4.35
CA SER A 56 0.31 -1.79 -5.65
C SER A 56 1.46 -1.41 -6.59
N ASN A 57 2.49 -0.72 -6.12
CA ASN A 57 3.64 -0.35 -6.94
C ASN A 57 4.54 -1.54 -7.30
N HIS A 58 4.53 -2.58 -6.46
CA HIS A 58 5.41 -3.74 -6.57
C HIS A 58 4.76 -4.98 -7.21
N THR A 59 3.43 -5.02 -7.37
CA THR A 59 2.70 -6.22 -7.86
C THR A 59 1.68 -5.94 -8.96
N LEU A 60 1.22 -4.69 -9.16
CA LEU A 60 0.19 -4.43 -10.15
C LEU A 60 0.72 -4.64 -11.57
N ILE A 61 0.13 -5.60 -12.27
CA ILE A 61 0.31 -5.79 -13.71
C ILE A 61 -1.07 -5.98 -14.31
N PHE A 62 -1.50 -5.08 -15.18
CA PHE A 62 -2.58 -5.36 -16.14
C PHE A 62 -2.49 -4.60 -17.47
N SER A 63 -1.43 -3.81 -17.72
CA SER A 63 -1.40 -2.93 -18.90
C SER A 63 -0.04 -2.75 -19.59
N GLN A 64 1.09 -3.04 -18.96
CA GLN A 64 2.40 -2.66 -19.50
C GLN A 64 3.36 -3.87 -19.55
N ALA A 65 3.25 -4.69 -20.60
CA ALA A 65 4.27 -5.64 -21.04
C ALA A 65 4.87 -6.63 -20.00
N GLY A 66 4.20 -6.85 -18.86
CA GLY A 66 4.69 -7.71 -17.79
C GLY A 66 5.63 -7.03 -16.78
N HIS A 67 5.82 -5.72 -16.86
CA HIS A 67 6.64 -4.95 -15.91
C HIS A 67 5.81 -4.37 -14.76
N THR A 68 6.39 -4.35 -13.56
CA THR A 68 5.79 -3.67 -12.40
C THR A 68 6.05 -2.15 -12.46
N PRO A 69 5.20 -1.30 -11.86
CA PRO A 69 5.47 0.14 -11.77
C PRO A 69 6.83 0.47 -11.15
N TYR A 70 7.28 -0.35 -10.19
CA TYR A 70 8.61 -0.27 -9.60
C TYR A 70 9.72 -0.52 -10.64
N GLU A 71 9.60 -1.57 -11.44
CA GLU A 71 10.52 -1.85 -12.55
C GLU A 71 10.52 -0.72 -13.58
N CYS A 72 9.35 -0.18 -13.94
CA CYS A 72 9.28 0.94 -14.89
C CYS A 72 9.95 2.23 -14.38
N TRP A 73 10.11 2.38 -13.07
CA TRP A 73 10.68 3.58 -12.46
C TRP A 73 12.16 3.43 -12.12
N TYR A 74 12.58 2.24 -11.69
CA TYR A 74 13.93 1.96 -11.20
C TYR A 74 14.73 1.01 -12.11
N ASP A 75 14.13 0.49 -13.18
CA ASP A 75 14.69 -0.52 -14.09
C ASP A 75 15.23 -1.77 -13.36
N GLN A 76 14.75 -2.02 -12.15
CA GLN A 76 15.17 -3.10 -11.27
C GLN A 76 13.97 -3.91 -10.80
N LYS A 77 14.13 -5.24 -10.77
CA LYS A 77 13.12 -6.15 -10.22
C LYS A 77 12.93 -5.91 -8.72
N PRO A 78 11.70 -5.75 -8.23
CA PRO A 78 11.46 -5.56 -6.80
C PRO A 78 11.82 -6.80 -6.00
N ASP A 79 12.57 -6.60 -4.92
CA ASP A 79 12.78 -7.64 -3.91
C ASP A 79 11.61 -7.66 -2.91
N LEU A 80 10.91 -8.79 -2.86
CA LEU A 80 9.74 -9.00 -1.99
C LEU A 80 10.05 -9.87 -0.77
N THR A 81 11.31 -10.29 -0.57
CA THR A 81 11.69 -11.17 0.55
C THR A 81 11.47 -10.56 1.93
N HIS A 82 11.46 -9.23 2.02
CA HIS A 82 11.21 -8.49 3.26
C HIS A 82 9.73 -8.43 3.66
N LEU A 83 8.80 -8.82 2.78
CA LEU A 83 7.37 -8.78 3.07
C LEU A 83 7.01 -9.74 4.20
N ARG A 84 6.16 -9.27 5.13
CA ARG A 84 5.63 -10.05 6.24
C ARG A 84 4.11 -10.01 6.23
N ARG A 85 3.48 -11.07 6.78
CA ARG A 85 2.04 -11.10 6.98
C ARG A 85 1.65 -10.03 8.02
N ILE A 86 0.68 -9.19 7.67
CA ILE A 86 0.10 -8.22 8.60
C ILE A 86 -0.82 -8.98 9.58
N GLY A 87 -0.78 -8.62 10.87
CA GLY A 87 -1.65 -9.23 11.89
C GLY A 87 -1.03 -10.42 12.62
N CYS A 88 0.06 -10.21 13.37
CA CYS A 88 0.57 -11.22 14.29
C CYS A 88 0.20 -10.87 15.74
N HIS A 89 -0.18 -11.88 16.54
CA HIS A 89 -0.31 -11.70 17.99
C HIS A 89 1.06 -11.38 18.57
N THR A 90 1.23 -10.13 19.03
CA THR A 90 2.42 -9.70 19.75
C THR A 90 2.10 -9.64 21.23
N PHE A 91 2.88 -10.37 22.04
CA PHE A 91 2.77 -10.30 23.49
C PHE A 91 3.74 -9.24 23.99
N ILE A 92 3.24 -8.25 24.71
CA ILE A 92 4.10 -7.26 25.37
C ILE A 92 4.76 -7.95 26.58
N LEU A 93 6.10 -7.99 26.60
CA LEU A 93 6.82 -8.44 27.78
C LEU A 93 6.78 -7.35 28.85
N ILE A 94 5.83 -7.47 29.77
CA ILE A 94 5.78 -6.63 30.98
C ILE A 94 6.92 -7.09 31.89
N GLN A 95 7.91 -6.22 32.11
CA GLN A 95 9.09 -6.51 32.96
C GLN A 95 8.75 -6.61 34.45
N ASN A 96 7.56 -6.14 34.86
CA ASN A 96 7.07 -6.32 36.22
C ASN A 96 6.54 -7.75 36.42
N HIS A 97 6.99 -8.39 37.49
CA HIS A 97 6.68 -9.78 37.85
C HIS A 97 5.18 -10.11 37.94
N HIS A 98 4.32 -9.10 38.02
CA HIS A 98 2.87 -9.26 37.96
C HIS A 98 2.37 -9.13 36.52
N ASN A 99 2.38 -10.25 35.80
CA ASN A 99 1.70 -10.36 34.52
C ASN A 99 0.30 -10.94 34.76
N PRO A 100 -0.79 -10.15 34.67
CA PRO A 100 -2.13 -10.71 34.67
C PRO A 100 -2.37 -11.38 33.32
N LYS A 101 -1.74 -12.54 33.11
CA LYS A 101 -2.02 -13.41 31.96
C LYS A 101 -3.21 -14.28 32.32
N ILE A 102 -4.37 -13.92 31.75
CA ILE A 102 -5.61 -14.70 31.65
C ILE A 102 -6.41 -14.80 32.95
#